data_AF-A0A422QB17-F1
#
_entry.id   AF-A0A422QB17-F1
#
_cell.length_a   1.000
_cell.length_b   1.000
_cell.length_c   1.000
_cell.angle_alpha   90.00
_cell.angle_beta   90.00
_cell.angle_gamma   90.00
#
_symmetry.space_group_name_H-M   'P 1'
#
loop_
_entity.id
_entity.type
_entity.pdbx_description
1 polymer ?
#
loop_
_entity_poly.entity_id
_entity_poly.type
_entity_poly.pdbx_seq_one_letter_code
_entity_poly.pdbx_strand_id
1 'polypeptide(L)'
;MWRTLTLCVSRRGALFVSKKNLRLKCGTCRRLLPAAHFNKTTTLSQSLVCVDCKRLCVLCGLHFTLDHFTDAGAELCDSCLAKRHVARENVYFRYPVLKYRACPFSVDQMREEIRHEEGPRG
;
A
#
# COMPACT_ATOMS: atom_id res chain seq x y z
N MET A 1 -33.27 -24.82 -26.97
CA MET A 1 -32.43 -23.61 -27.10
C MET A 1 -33.20 -22.43 -26.53
N TRP A 2 -33.01 -22.04 -25.26
CA TRP A 2 -33.53 -20.77 -24.74
C TRP A 2 -32.44 -20.00 -24.02
N ARG A 3 -32.37 -18.71 -24.38
CA ARG A 3 -31.34 -17.75 -24.04
C ARG A 3 -31.52 -17.29 -22.60
N THR A 4 -30.51 -17.48 -21.77
CA THR A 4 -30.45 -16.91 -20.43
C THR A 4 -30.14 -15.42 -20.55
N LEU A 5 -31.15 -14.58 -20.37
CA LEU A 5 -31.00 -13.14 -20.24
C LEU A 5 -30.29 -12.82 -18.92
N THR A 6 -29.02 -12.43 -19.01
CA THR A 6 -28.31 -11.77 -17.92
C THR A 6 -28.94 -10.40 -17.65
N LEU A 7 -29.67 -10.31 -16.54
CA LEU A 7 -30.15 -9.04 -16.00
C LEU A 7 -28.97 -8.24 -15.43
N CYS A 8 -28.52 -7.27 -16.22
CA CYS A 8 -27.68 -6.17 -15.76
C CYS A 8 -28.47 -5.30 -14.77
N VAL A 9 -28.34 -5.57 -13.48
CA VAL A 9 -28.84 -4.67 -12.44
C VAL A 9 -27.85 -3.51 -12.29
N SER A 10 -27.95 -2.55 -13.19
CA SER A 10 -27.51 -1.18 -12.94
C SER A 10 -28.47 -0.57 -11.93
N ARG A 11 -28.10 -0.57 -10.65
CA ARG A 11 -28.79 0.23 -9.62
C ARG A 11 -27.84 1.29 -9.10
N ARG A 12 -27.78 2.40 -9.86
CA ARG A 12 -27.55 3.74 -9.31
C ARG A 12 -28.72 4.06 -8.37
N GLY A 13 -28.59 3.62 -7.12
CA GLY A 13 -29.44 4.01 -6.02
C GLY A 13 -28.54 4.35 -4.85
N ALA A 14 -27.93 5.53 -4.89
CA ALA A 14 -27.26 6.07 -3.72
C ALA A 14 -28.36 6.39 -2.70
N LEU A 15 -28.70 5.40 -1.86
CA LEU A 15 -29.39 5.65 -0.61
C LEU A 15 -28.48 6.61 0.17
N PHE A 16 -28.85 7.88 0.21
CA PHE A 16 -28.23 8.87 1.08
C PHE A 16 -28.64 8.55 2.53
N VAL A 17 -28.14 7.43 3.04
CA VAL A 17 -28.20 7.09 4.45
C VAL A 17 -27.35 8.12 5.16
N SER A 18 -27.92 8.75 6.19
CA SER A 18 -27.17 9.67 7.06
C SER A 18 -25.93 8.96 7.61
N LYS A 19 -24.75 9.31 7.07
CA LYS A 19 -23.46 8.72 7.47
C LYS A 19 -23.15 8.93 8.95
N LYS A 20 -23.85 9.85 9.63
CA LYS A 20 -23.62 10.20 11.04
C LYS A 20 -23.81 9.02 12.00
N ASN A 21 -24.65 8.04 11.64
CA ASN A 21 -24.90 6.85 12.48
C ASN A 21 -24.54 5.52 11.79
N LEU A 22 -23.90 5.57 10.61
CA LEU A 22 -23.52 4.36 9.90
C LEU A 22 -22.37 3.68 10.66
N ARG A 23 -22.66 2.50 11.22
CA ARG A 23 -21.67 1.62 11.83
C ARG A 23 -21.38 0.46 10.89
N LEU A 24 -20.09 0.21 10.66
CA LEU A 24 -19.61 -0.88 9.82
C LEU A 24 -18.89 -1.91 10.70
N LYS A 25 -19.01 -3.18 10.34
CA LYS A 25 -18.32 -4.27 11.05
C LYS A 25 -16.93 -4.47 10.47
N CYS A 26 -15.91 -4.44 11.31
CA CYS A 26 -14.55 -4.77 10.90
C CYS A 26 -14.38 -6.28 10.65
N GLY A 27 -13.76 -6.67 9.54
CA GLY A 27 -13.46 -8.07 9.21
C GLY A 27 -12.47 -8.74 10.17
N THR A 28 -11.57 -7.96 10.77
CA THR A 28 -10.50 -8.46 11.66
C THR A 28 -10.96 -8.51 13.13
N CYS A 29 -11.24 -7.35 13.75
CA CYS A 29 -11.62 -7.31 15.17
C CYS A 29 -13.10 -7.58 15.44
N ARG A 30 -13.92 -7.75 14.39
CA ARG A 30 -15.38 -7.99 14.47
C ARG A 30 -16.21 -6.91 15.17
N ARG A 31 -15.59 -5.80 15.60
CA ARG A 31 -16.26 -4.66 16.24
C ARG A 31 -17.10 -3.86 15.24
N LEU A 32 -18.22 -3.30 15.73
CA LEU A 32 -19.04 -2.34 15.00
C LEU A 32 -18.53 -0.93 15.29
N LEU A 33 -17.94 -0.27 14.30
CA LEU A 33 -17.30 1.03 14.43
C LEU A 33 -17.96 2.06 13.50
N PRO A 34 -17.96 3.37 13.85
CA PRO A 34 -18.42 4.42 12.95
C PRO A 34 -17.66 4.39 11.62
N ALA A 35 -18.33 4.79 10.53
CA ALA A 35 -17.73 4.83 9.19
C ALA A 35 -16.43 5.67 9.11
N ALA A 36 -16.20 6.60 10.05
CA ALA A 36 -14.95 7.37 10.16
C ALA A 36 -13.70 6.51 10.45
N HIS A 37 -13.86 5.34 11.06
CA HIS A 37 -12.75 4.40 11.35
C HIS A 37 -12.36 3.54 10.14
N PHE A 38 -12.93 3.80 8.96
CA PHE A 38 -12.65 3.06 7.73
C PHE A 38 -12.12 4.03 6.68
N ASN A 39 -11.04 3.64 6.00
CA ASN A 39 -10.50 4.45 4.91
C ASN A 39 -11.51 4.51 3.76
N LYS A 40 -11.70 5.71 3.19
CA LYS A 40 -12.66 5.94 2.09
C LYS A 40 -12.32 5.18 0.81
N THR A 41 -11.11 4.63 0.71
CA THR A 41 -10.54 3.97 -0.48
C THR A 41 -10.78 2.46 -0.55
N THR A 42 -11.55 1.86 0.36
CA THR A 42 -11.88 0.42 0.23
C THR A 42 -12.65 0.14 -1.06
N THR A 43 -12.02 -0.63 -1.94
CA THR A 43 -12.65 -1.17 -3.16
C THR A 43 -13.66 -2.24 -2.79
N LEU A 44 -14.68 -2.42 -3.64
CA LEU A 44 -15.87 -3.26 -3.39
C LEU A 44 -15.57 -4.75 -3.10
N SER A 45 -14.36 -5.23 -3.35
CA SER A 45 -13.97 -6.65 -3.21
C SER A 45 -13.12 -6.96 -1.97
N GLN A 46 -12.73 -5.96 -1.17
CA GLN A 46 -11.89 -6.17 0.01
C GLN A 46 -12.71 -6.15 1.30
N SER A 47 -12.40 -7.05 2.23
CA SER A 47 -13.03 -7.04 3.56
C SER A 47 -12.80 -5.67 4.23
N LEU A 48 -13.85 -5.08 4.80
CA LEU A 48 -13.77 -3.80 5.49
C LEU A 48 -12.95 -3.95 6.78
N VAL A 49 -11.75 -3.37 6.81
CA VAL A 49 -10.89 -3.36 8.00
C VAL A 49 -10.75 -1.95 8.55
N CYS A 50 -10.91 -1.80 9.86
CA CYS A 50 -10.78 -0.51 10.54
C CYS A 50 -9.32 -0.05 10.60
N VAL A 51 -9.11 1.25 10.78
CA VAL A 51 -7.78 1.87 10.88
C VAL A 51 -6.94 1.23 12.01
N ASP A 52 -7.56 0.89 13.15
CA ASP A 52 -6.85 0.26 14.29
C ASP A 52 -6.35 -1.17 14.00
N CYS A 53 -6.97 -1.84 13.03
CA CYS A 53 -6.52 -3.17 12.56
C CYS A 53 -5.58 -3.07 11.37
N LYS A 54 -5.21 -1.86 10.97
CA LYS A 54 -4.20 -1.59 9.94
C LYS A 54 -2.97 -1.02 10.60
N ARG A 55 -1.85 -1.16 9.90
CA ARG A 55 -0.57 -0.57 10.27
C ARG A 55 -0.12 0.40 9.19
N LEU A 56 0.47 1.51 9.63
CA LEU A 56 1.08 2.51 8.76
C LEU A 56 2.47 2.04 8.34
N CYS A 57 2.71 1.96 7.04
CA CYS A 57 4.08 1.81 6.52
C CYS A 57 4.79 3.16 6.57
N VAL A 58 5.93 3.23 7.27
CA VAL A 58 6.66 4.50 7.46
C VAL A 58 7.24 5.06 6.16
N LEU A 59 7.51 4.21 5.16
CA LEU A 59 8.11 4.64 3.90
C LEU A 59 7.08 5.22 2.90
N CYS A 60 5.93 4.56 2.73
CA CYS A 60 4.92 5.02 1.76
C CYS A 60 3.74 5.78 2.38
N GLY A 61 3.64 5.82 3.71
CA GLY A 61 2.58 6.55 4.42
C GLY A 61 1.18 5.94 4.27
N LEU A 62 1.08 4.72 3.75
CA LEU A 62 -0.20 4.03 3.55
C LEU A 62 -0.49 3.04 4.69
N HIS A 63 -1.78 2.91 5.02
CA HIS A 63 -2.27 1.94 5.99
C HIS A 63 -2.62 0.62 5.30
N PHE A 64 -1.96 -0.45 5.72
CA PHE A 64 -2.20 -1.81 5.22
C PHE A 64 -2.63 -2.73 6.35
N THR A 65 -3.30 -3.83 6.00
CA THR A 65 -3.55 -4.93 6.91
C THR A 65 -2.24 -5.68 7.23
N LEU A 66 -2.23 -6.44 8.33
CA LEU A 66 -1.01 -7.07 8.86
C LEU A 66 -0.40 -8.14 7.94
N ASP A 67 -1.16 -8.67 6.99
CA ASP A 67 -0.71 -9.59 5.94
C ASP A 67 0.27 -8.96 4.92
N HIS A 68 0.38 -7.63 4.90
CA HIS A 68 1.34 -6.90 4.08
C HIS A 68 2.64 -6.56 4.82
N PHE A 69 2.88 -7.19 5.96
CA PHE A 69 4.06 -7.02 6.77
C PHE A 69 4.64 -8.39 7.12
N THR A 70 5.95 -8.56 6.93
CA THR A 70 6.65 -9.81 7.26
C THR A 70 6.45 -10.24 8.71
N ASP A 71 6.44 -9.29 9.64
CA ASP A 71 6.38 -9.55 11.07
C ASP A 71 5.48 -8.55 11.81
N ALA A 72 4.99 -8.95 12.98
CA ALA A 72 4.20 -8.09 13.87
C ALA A 72 4.97 -6.86 14.39
N GLY A 73 6.29 -6.80 14.21
CA GLY A 73 7.15 -5.66 14.52
C GLY A 73 7.53 -4.77 13.33
N ALA A 74 7.24 -5.20 12.09
CA ALA A 74 7.76 -4.52 10.92
C ALA A 74 7.15 -3.12 10.70
N GLU A 75 8.02 -2.13 10.48
CA GLU A 75 7.64 -0.74 10.17
C GLU A 75 7.39 -0.50 8.67
N LEU A 76 7.93 -1.39 7.82
CA LEU A 76 7.82 -1.34 6.38
C LEU A 76 6.88 -2.42 5.88
N CYS A 77 5.97 -2.07 4.96
CA CYS A 77 5.23 -3.09 4.23
C CYS A 77 6.14 -3.85 3.26
N ASP A 78 5.74 -5.06 2.87
CA ASP A 78 6.55 -5.97 2.07
C ASP A 78 7.00 -5.37 0.74
N SER A 79 6.13 -4.58 0.10
CA SER A 79 6.47 -3.86 -1.14
C SER A 79 7.57 -2.82 -0.91
N CYS A 80 7.50 -2.07 0.20
CA CYS A 80 8.51 -1.07 0.54
C CYS A 80 9.82 -1.73 0.97
N LEU A 81 9.75 -2.85 1.69
CA LEU A 81 10.90 -3.66 2.05
C LEU A 81 11.61 -4.19 0.79
N ALA A 82 10.86 -4.77 -0.16
CA ALA A 82 11.39 -5.24 -1.44
C ALA A 82 12.05 -4.12 -2.24
N LYS A 83 11.40 -2.94 -2.32
CA LYS A 83 12.00 -1.75 -2.96
C LYS A 83 13.32 -1.34 -2.29
N ARG A 84 13.39 -1.41 -0.95
CA ARG A 84 14.62 -1.11 -0.20
C ARG A 84 15.72 -2.11 -0.54
N HIS A 85 15.42 -3.40 -0.66
CA HIS A 85 16.39 -4.41 -1.07
C HIS A 85 16.91 -4.15 -2.48
N VAL A 86 16.02 -3.92 -3.45
CA VAL A 86 16.44 -3.60 -4.83
C VAL A 86 17.25 -2.31 -4.91
N ALA A 87 16.89 -1.30 -4.11
CA ALA A 87 17.64 -0.04 -4.05
C ALA A 87 19.03 -0.16 -3.42
N ARG A 88 19.36 -1.26 -2.72
CA ARG A 88 20.74 -1.49 -2.27
C ARG A 88 21.65 -1.78 -3.46
N GLU A 89 21.22 -2.64 -4.36
CA GLU A 89 22.06 -3.13 -5.47
C GLU A 89 21.85 -2.33 -6.77
N ASN A 90 20.68 -1.69 -6.94
CA ASN A 90 20.30 -1.03 -8.18
C ASN A 90 20.33 0.49 -8.05
N VAL A 91 21.33 1.08 -8.69
CA VAL A 91 21.57 2.53 -8.74
C VAL A 91 20.38 3.35 -9.26
N TYR A 92 19.57 2.83 -10.18
CA TYR A 92 18.41 3.55 -10.72
C TYR A 92 17.17 3.48 -9.84
N PHE A 93 17.09 2.49 -8.95
CA PHE A 93 16.08 2.46 -7.90
C PHE A 93 16.47 3.36 -6.74
N ARG A 94 17.76 3.39 -6.41
CA ARG A 94 18.30 4.24 -5.35
C ARG A 94 18.31 5.73 -5.73
N TYR A 95 18.69 6.03 -6.97
CA TYR A 95 18.77 7.37 -7.52
C TYR A 95 17.94 7.46 -8.81
N PRO A 96 16.60 7.57 -8.71
CA PRO A 96 15.73 7.65 -9.88
C PRO A 96 16.06 8.83 -10.80
N VAL A 97 16.68 9.89 -10.26
CA VAL A 97 17.10 11.08 -11.01
C VAL A 97 18.09 10.77 -12.13
N LEU A 98 18.88 9.70 -12.00
CA LEU A 98 19.85 9.28 -13.02
C LEU A 98 19.18 8.80 -14.33
N LYS A 99 17.85 8.57 -14.31
CA LYS A 99 17.08 8.25 -15.52
C LYS A 99 16.88 9.45 -16.43
N TYR A 100 17.03 10.68 -15.92
CA TYR A 100 16.85 11.89 -16.71
C TYR A 100 18.14 12.24 -17.45
N ARG A 101 18.01 12.55 -18.76
CA ARG A 101 19.14 12.93 -19.62
C ARG A 101 19.91 14.17 -19.15
N ALA A 102 19.26 15.05 -18.39
CA ALA A 102 19.86 16.27 -17.87
C ALA A 102 20.62 16.06 -16.53
N CYS A 103 20.68 14.83 -16.03
CA CYS A 103 21.33 14.57 -14.75
C CYS A 103 22.85 14.81 -14.86
N PRO A 104 23.44 15.66 -14.00
CA PRO A 104 24.88 15.94 -14.04
C PRO A 104 25.72 14.82 -13.39
N PHE A 105 25.08 13.84 -12.75
CA PHE A 105 25.75 12.75 -12.04
C PHE A 105 25.95 11.53 -12.94
N SER A 106 27.13 10.91 -12.86
CA SER A 106 27.42 9.71 -13.64
C SER A 106 26.91 8.45 -12.94
N VAL A 107 26.35 7.52 -13.72
CA VAL A 107 25.82 6.24 -13.20
C VAL A 107 26.92 5.42 -12.54
N ASP A 108 28.13 5.42 -13.11
CA ASP A 108 29.24 4.62 -12.61
C ASP A 108 29.82 5.16 -11.30
N GLN A 109 29.86 6.48 -11.12
CA GLN A 109 30.20 7.10 -9.84
C GLN A 109 29.19 6.71 -8.75
N MET A 110 27.89 6.77 -9.05
CA MET A 110 26.85 6.42 -8.08
C MET A 110 26.85 4.91 -7.75
N ARG A 111 27.32 4.05 -8.67
CA ARG A 111 27.56 2.63 -8.38
C ARG A 111 28.75 2.42 -7.44
N GLU A 112 29.80 3.22 -7.58
CA GLU A 112 30.94 3.18 -6.67
C GLU A 112 30.55 3.66 -5.26
N GLU A 113 29.73 4.70 -5.15
CA GLU A 113 29.21 5.17 -3.86
C GLU A 113 28.42 4.06 -3.14
N ILE A 114 27.56 3.34 -3.86
CA ILE A 114 26.83 2.17 -3.31
C ILE A 114 27.82 1.12 -2.78
N ARG A 115 28.83 0.75 -3.57
CA ARG A 115 29.86 -0.23 -3.15
C ARG A 115 30.61 0.25 -1.92
N HIS A 116 30.97 1.53 -1.86
CA HIS A 116 31.71 2.11 -0.74
C HIS A 116 30.91 2.09 0.56
N GLU A 117 29.61 2.39 0.51
CA GLU A 117 28.72 2.28 1.68
C GLU A 117 28.46 0.83 2.13
N GLU A 118 28.64 -0.13 1.23
CA GLU A 118 28.55 -1.58 1.52
C GLU A 118 29.89 -2.18 1.95
N GLY A 119 31.00 -1.42 1.83
CA GLY A 119 32.32 -1.73 2.40
C GLY A 119 32.26 -2.00 3.91
N PRO A 120 33.27 -2.69 4.48
CA PRO A 120 33.11 -3.62 5.59
C PRO A 120 32.43 -2.95 6.79
N ARG A 121 31.12 -3.16 6.89
CA ARG A 121 30.39 -2.97 8.14
C ARG A 121 30.82 -4.14 9.01
N GLY A 122 31.81 -3.90 9.87
CA GLY A 122 32.18 -4.82 10.95
C GLY A 122 31.01 -5.17 11.83
#